data_AF-A0A2M8PF13-F1
#
_entry.id   AF-A0A2M8PF13-F1
#
_cell.length_a   1.000
_cell.length_b   1.000
_cell.length_c   1.000
_cell.angle_alpha   90.00
_cell.angle_beta   90.00
_cell.angle_gamma   90.00
#
_symmetry.space_group_name_H-M   'P 1'
#
loop_
_entity.id
_entity.type
_entity.pdbx_description
1 polymer ?
#
loop_
_entity_poly.entity_id
_entity_poly.type
_entity_poly.pdbx_seq_one_letter_code
_entity_poly.pdbx_strand_id
1 'polypeptide(L)'
;MRRLLVVLLALSLAFAFAIQMPAQAQSNALIVAGRFTDVITLDPGRAFETTNLIVHHATYETLLNINADDLSKIVPGLAESYS
;
A
#
# COMPACT_ATOMS: atom_id res chain seq x y z
N MET A 1 -10.00 30.15 30.89
CA MET A 1 -10.67 28.86 30.63
C MET A 1 -10.68 28.48 29.13
N ARG A 2 -11.33 29.25 28.23
CA ARG A 2 -11.44 28.88 26.79
C ARG A 2 -10.09 28.71 26.06
N ARG A 3 -9.12 29.59 26.31
CA ARG A 3 -7.77 29.50 25.71
C ARG A 3 -6.98 28.29 26.20
N LEU A 4 -7.12 27.94 27.47
CA LEU A 4 -6.47 26.76 28.07
C LEU A 4 -7.03 25.47 27.47
N LEU A 5 -8.36 25.40 27.31
CA LEU A 5 -9.04 24.26 26.68
C LEU A 5 -8.59 24.04 25.22
N VAL A 6 -8.41 25.12 24.45
CA VAL A 6 -7.93 25.03 23.06
C VAL A 6 -6.50 24.53 22.98
N VAL A 7 -5.62 24.99 23.88
CA VAL A 7 -4.22 24.53 23.93
C VAL A 7 -4.14 23.06 24.32
N LEU A 8 -4.92 22.62 25.31
CA LEU A 8 -4.98 21.21 25.71
C LEU A 8 -5.52 20.32 24.59
N LEU A 9 -6.54 20.76 23.86
CA LEU A 9 -7.06 20.04 22.71
C LEU A 9 -6.02 19.91 21.61
N ALA A 10 -5.32 21.00 21.26
CA ALA A 10 -4.26 20.99 20.26
C ALA A 10 -3.09 20.06 20.65
N LEU A 11 -2.70 20.06 21.93
CA LEU A 11 -1.66 19.15 22.43
C LEU A 11 -2.10 17.69 22.36
N SER A 12 -3.35 17.38 22.74
CA SER A 12 -3.89 16.02 22.69
C SER A 12 -3.95 15.48 21.26
N LEU A 13 -4.30 16.33 20.29
CA LEU A 13 -4.35 15.95 18.89
C LEU A 13 -2.94 15.73 18.32
N ALA A 14 -2.00 16.61 18.64
CA ALA A 14 -0.59 16.43 18.24
C ALA A 14 0.00 15.14 18.83
N PHE A 15 -0.32 14.82 20.08
CA PHE A 15 0.13 13.60 20.74
C PHE A 15 -0.50 12.34 20.13
N ALA A 16 -1.78 12.39 19.75
CA ALA A 16 -2.46 11.29 19.06
C ALA A 16 -1.84 10.97 17.69
N PHE A 17 -1.34 11.98 16.95
CA PHE A 17 -0.64 11.77 15.68
C PHE A 17 0.81 11.29 15.84
N ALA A 18 1.45 11.55 16.99
CA ALA A 18 2.82 11.13 17.26
C ALA A 18 2.92 9.65 17.67
N ILE A 19 1.83 9.07 18.19
CA ILE A 19 1.78 7.66 18.56
C ILE A 19 1.48 6.82 17.32
N GLN A 20 2.53 6.40 16.62
CA GLN A 20 2.43 5.32 15.63
C GLN A 20 2.47 3.98 16.37
N MET A 21 1.31 3.47 16.79
CA MET A 21 1.23 2.07 17.20
C MET A 21 1.23 1.19 15.95
N PRO A 22 2.08 0.16 15.86
CA PRO A 22 1.99 -0.82 14.79
C PRO A 22 0.62 -1.49 14.89
N ALA A 23 -0.18 -1.36 13.83
CA ALA A 23 -1.48 -1.99 13.75
C ALA A 23 -1.28 -3.51 13.70
N GLN A 24 -1.67 -4.20 14.78
CA GLN A 24 -1.67 -5.65 14.78
C GLN A 24 -2.85 -6.14 13.94
N ALA A 25 -2.56 -6.79 12.80
CA ALA A 25 -3.60 -7.29 11.91
C ALA A 25 -4.48 -8.29 12.66
N GLN A 26 -5.75 -7.91 12.88
CA GLN A 26 -6.70 -8.70 13.67
C GLN A 26 -7.20 -9.95 12.91
N SER A 27 -6.94 -10.04 11.60
CA SER A 27 -7.34 -11.14 10.72
C SER A 27 -6.30 -11.42 9.64
N ASN A 28 -6.16 -12.70 9.23
CA ASN A 28 -5.40 -13.13 8.04
C ASN A 28 -6.11 -12.76 6.72
N ALA A 29 -6.86 -11.67 6.69
CA ALA A 29 -7.62 -11.21 5.56
C ALA A 29 -7.41 -9.72 5.38
N LEU A 30 -7.10 -9.32 4.14
CA LEU A 30 -7.06 -7.93 3.71
C LEU A 30 -8.30 -7.64 2.86
N ILE A 31 -9.12 -6.67 3.29
CA ILE A 31 -10.26 -6.20 2.50
C ILE A 31 -9.79 -4.98 1.71
N VAL A 32 -9.71 -5.13 0.39
CA VAL A 32 -9.37 -4.03 -0.53
C VAL A 32 -10.65 -3.47 -1.13
N ALA A 33 -11.11 -2.33 -0.62
CA ALA A 33 -12.25 -1.61 -1.19
C ALA A 33 -11.75 -0.67 -2.30
N GLY A 34 -12.01 -1.02 -3.56
CA GLY A 34 -11.62 -0.25 -4.74
C GLY A 34 -12.64 -0.35 -5.87
N ARG A 35 -12.51 0.50 -6.89
CA ARG A 35 -13.34 0.42 -8.11
C ARG A 35 -12.74 -0.59 -9.08
N PHE A 36 -13.05 -1.87 -8.89
CA PHE A 36 -12.61 -2.95 -9.77
C PHE A 36 -13.48 -3.14 -11.03
N THR A 37 -14.18 -2.09 -11.45
CA THR A 37 -15.19 -2.17 -12.52
C THR A 37 -14.59 -2.14 -13.93
N ASP A 38 -13.32 -1.77 -14.06
CA ASP A 38 -12.60 -1.64 -15.31
C ASP A 38 -11.71 -2.85 -15.64
N VAL A 39 -11.73 -3.89 -14.81
CA VAL A 39 -11.00 -5.13 -15.08
C VAL A 39 -11.68 -5.89 -16.21
N ILE A 40 -11.06 -5.95 -17.39
CA ILE A 40 -11.57 -6.72 -18.54
C ILE A 40 -11.01 -8.15 -18.54
N THR A 41 -9.76 -8.32 -18.11
CA THR A 41 -9.07 -9.62 -18.06
C THR A 41 -8.08 -9.71 -16.90
N LEU A 42 -7.85 -10.92 -16.37
CA LEU A 42 -6.79 -11.20 -15.40
C LEU A 42 -5.58 -11.92 -16.02
N ASP A 43 -5.63 -12.22 -17.32
CA ASP A 43 -4.46 -12.73 -18.05
C ASP A 43 -3.38 -11.64 -18.12
N PRO A 44 -2.21 -11.80 -17.46
CA PRO A 44 -1.17 -10.77 -17.44
C PRO A 44 -0.58 -10.49 -18.83
N GLY A 45 -0.69 -11.41 -19.78
CA GLY A 45 -0.25 -11.18 -21.17
C GLY A 45 -1.22 -10.33 -21.99
N ARG A 46 -2.39 -9.97 -21.44
CA ARG A 46 -3.48 -9.29 -22.16
C ARG A 46 -4.07 -8.10 -21.40
N ALA A 47 -3.67 -7.87 -20.17
CA ALA A 47 -4.15 -6.78 -19.34
C ALA A 47 -3.41 -5.47 -19.64
N PHE A 48 -4.15 -4.37 -19.67
CA PHE A 48 -3.63 -3.02 -19.90
C PHE A 48 -4.22 -1.96 -18.96
N GLU A 49 -5.05 -2.40 -18.00
CA GLU A 49 -5.75 -1.56 -17.04
C GLU A 49 -4.96 -1.44 -15.74
N THR A 50 -4.92 -0.24 -15.15
CA THR A 50 -4.15 0.03 -13.94
C THR A 50 -4.63 -0.79 -12.74
N THR A 51 -5.94 -1.08 -12.67
CA THR A 51 -6.53 -1.86 -11.58
C THR A 51 -5.96 -3.28 -11.49
N ASN A 52 -5.56 -3.86 -12.62
CA ASN A 52 -4.97 -5.19 -12.66
C ASN A 52 -3.61 -5.28 -11.95
N LEU A 53 -2.89 -4.15 -11.82
CA LEU A 53 -1.59 -4.12 -11.14
C LEU A 53 -1.68 -4.64 -9.69
N ILE A 54 -2.79 -4.36 -8.98
CA ILE A 54 -2.99 -4.83 -7.60
C ILE A 54 -3.11 -6.35 -7.57
N VAL A 55 -3.93 -6.92 -8.45
CA VAL A 55 -4.18 -8.37 -8.49
C VAL A 55 -2.94 -9.09 -9.00
N HIS A 56 -2.29 -8.57 -10.05
CA HIS A 56 -1.11 -9.19 -10.64
C HIS A 56 0.08 -9.18 -9.69
N HIS A 57 0.33 -8.08 -8.98
CA HIS A 57 1.39 -8.03 -7.96
C HIS A 57 1.15 -9.01 -6.81
N ALA A 58 -0.11 -9.30 -6.48
CA ALA A 58 -0.48 -10.26 -5.44
C ALA A 58 -0.47 -11.73 -5.90
N THR A 59 -0.46 -12.02 -7.21
CA THR A 59 -0.69 -13.38 -7.74
C THR A 59 0.39 -13.88 -8.71
N TYR A 60 1.21 -13.00 -9.27
CA TYR A 60 2.28 -13.35 -10.19
C TYR A 60 3.60 -12.73 -9.74
N GLU A 61 4.68 -13.48 -9.89
CA GLU A 61 6.03 -12.97 -9.68
C GLU A 61 6.67 -12.59 -11.02
N THR A 62 7.45 -11.52 -11.01
CA THR A 62 8.20 -11.01 -12.16
C THR A 62 9.70 -11.16 -11.92
N LEU A 63 10.50 -11.13 -12.99
CA LEU A 63 11.96 -11.19 -12.89
C LEU A 63 12.53 -10.03 -12.07
N LEU A 64 11.97 -8.84 -12.28
CA LEU A 64 12.31 -7.60 -11.58
C LEU A 64 11.05 -7.01 -10.97
N ASN A 65 11.19 -6.26 -9.87
CA ASN A 65 10.09 -5.66 -9.15
C ASN A 65 10.40 -4.20 -8.78
N ILE A 66 9.36 -3.45 -8.39
CA ILE A 66 9.47 -2.15 -7.76
C ILE A 66 8.76 -2.26 -6.41
N ASN A 67 9.48 -2.00 -5.33
CA ASN A 67 8.92 -2.13 -3.99
C ASN A 67 8.19 -0.84 -3.59
N ALA A 68 7.12 -0.97 -2.80
CA ALA A 68 6.29 0.16 -2.39
C ALA A 68 7.01 1.15 -1.46
N ASP A 69 8.10 0.73 -0.80
CA ASP A 69 8.93 1.56 0.08
C ASP A 69 9.92 2.45 -0.68
N ASP A 70 10.33 2.06 -1.89
CA ASP A 70 11.20 2.83 -2.77
C ASP A 70 10.86 2.65 -4.26
N LEU A 71 9.99 3.54 -4.74
CA LEU A 71 9.56 3.53 -6.15
C LEU A 71 10.65 4.00 -7.13
N SER A 72 11.80 4.47 -6.64
CA SER A 72 12.91 4.94 -7.49
C SER A 72 13.87 3.83 -7.92
N LYS A 73 13.72 2.63 -7.36
CA LYS A 73 14.60 1.49 -7.62
C LYS A 73 13.85 0.32 -8.22
N ILE A 74 14.40 -0.20 -9.31
CA ILE A 74 14.08 -1.55 -9.79
C ILE A 74 14.96 -2.51 -8.99
N VAL A 75 14.37 -3.57 -8.45
CA VAL A 75 15.06 -4.58 -7.64
C VAL A 75 14.85 -5.97 -8.24
N PRO A 76 15.73 -6.94 -7.95
CA PRO A 76 15.51 -8.32 -8.35
C PRO A 76 14.24 -8.90 -7.71
N GLY A 77 13.44 -9.60 -8.52
CA GLY A 77 12.33 -10.46 -8.09
C GLY A 77 12.75 -11.93 -8.19
N LEU A 78 12.24 -12.63 -9.20
CA LEU A 78 12.69 -14.00 -9.55
C LEU A 78 14.11 -14.05 -10.09
N ALA A 79 14.62 -12.95 -10.65
CA ALA A 79 15.99 -12.93 -11.17
C ALA A 79 17.00 -12.85 -10.00
N GLU A 80 18.08 -13.62 -10.09
CA GLU A 80 19.18 -13.54 -9.13
C GLU A 80 20.07 -12.30 -9.36
N SER A 81 20.13 -11.79 -10.59
CA SER A 81 20.91 -10.60 -10.97
C SER A 81 20.40 -9.96 -12.28
N TYR A 82 20.74 -8.70 -12.52
CA TYR A 82 20.50 -7.98 -13.77
C TYR A 82 21.57 -6.89 -13.98
N SER A 83 21.77 -6.46 -15.23
CA SER A 83 22.78 -5.47 -15.65
C SER A 83 22.29 -4.61 -16.80
#